data_AF-A0A1H6KJ50-F1
#
_entry.id   AF-A0A1H6KJ50-F1
#
_cell.length_a   1.000
_cell.length_b   1.000
_cell.length_c   1.000
_cell.angle_alpha   90.00
_cell.angle_beta   90.00
_cell.angle_gamma   90.00
#
_symmetry.space_group_name_H-M   'P 1'
#
loop_
_entity.id
_entity.type
_entity.pdbx_description
1 polymer ?
#
loop_
_entity_poly.entity_id
_entity_poly.type
_entity_poly.pdbx_seq_one_letter_code
_entity_poly.pdbx_strand_id
1 'polypeptide(L)'
;MSTQQKDLSYFRLRLQEHLNGSFPEKAHDQKFIDQRSSWAANAYEGAFRSGNPIEQCNEIANYILFEGLHFSKFDTVFQVVCNEFDTLMADEELRPFALKMLPVCEPVFSRYTLTDDFAYGYEFDLLYTELTGAIAIWIEENGLQ
;
A
#
# COMPACT_ATOMS: atom_id res chain seq x y z
N MET A 1 -17.59 4.26 26.37
CA MET A 1 -16.32 3.92 25.68
C MET A 1 -15.25 4.88 26.18
N SER A 2 -14.13 4.34 26.68
CA SER A 2 -12.96 5.15 27.04
C SER A 2 -12.33 5.77 25.78
N THR A 3 -11.59 6.87 25.93
CA THR A 3 -10.85 7.52 24.82
C THR A 3 -9.95 6.52 24.08
N GLN A 4 -9.25 5.67 24.83
CA GLN A 4 -8.41 4.60 24.31
C GLN A 4 -9.15 3.61 23.38
N GLN A 5 -10.39 3.24 23.71
CA GLN A 5 -11.18 2.33 22.87
C GLN A 5 -11.61 3.00 21.56
N LYS A 6 -11.89 4.32 21.59
CA LYS A 6 -12.23 5.10 20.39
C LYS A 6 -11.01 5.26 19.49
N ASP A 7 -9.85 5.56 20.05
CA ASP A 7 -8.60 5.75 19.30
C ASP A 7 -8.17 4.44 18.62
N LEU A 8 -8.24 3.30 19.32
CA LEU A 8 -7.98 1.99 18.72
C LEU A 8 -8.92 1.70 17.54
N SER A 9 -10.22 1.99 17.70
CA SER A 9 -11.21 1.79 16.64
C SER A 9 -10.93 2.68 15.44
N TYR A 10 -10.51 3.93 15.68
CA TYR A 10 -10.13 4.88 14.65
C TYR A 10 -8.90 4.44 13.85
N PHE A 11 -7.79 4.11 14.51
CA PHE A 11 -6.56 3.71 13.82
C PHE A 11 -6.71 2.37 13.08
N ARG A 12 -7.50 1.44 13.64
CA ARG A 12 -7.84 0.20 12.94
C ARG A 12 -8.57 0.48 11.63
N LEU A 13 -9.63 1.29 11.68
CA LEU A 13 -10.43 1.62 10.49
C LEU A 13 -9.55 2.26 9.41
N ARG A 14 -8.73 3.25 9.79
CA ARG A 14 -7.84 3.94 8.85
C ARG A 14 -6.81 3.02 8.21
N LEU A 15 -6.22 2.12 8.98
CA LEU A 15 -5.29 1.13 8.44
C LEU A 15 -6.00 0.17 7.48
N GLN A 16 -7.19 -0.31 7.83
CA GLN A 16 -7.96 -1.22 6.96
C GLN A 16 -8.34 -0.55 5.63
N GLU A 17 -8.78 0.70 5.66
CA GLU A 17 -9.06 1.47 4.44
C GLU A 17 -7.84 1.56 3.54
N HIS A 18 -6.68 1.89 4.11
CA HIS A 18 -5.41 1.98 3.39
C HIS A 18 -4.99 0.63 2.77
N LEU A 19 -5.03 -0.45 3.56
CA LEU A 19 -4.62 -1.77 3.08
C LEU A 19 -5.56 -2.34 2.02
N ASN A 20 -6.87 -2.10 2.15
CA ASN A 20 -7.85 -2.58 1.16
C ASN A 20 -7.68 -1.94 -0.22
N GLY A 21 -7.26 -0.67 -0.25
CA GLY A 21 -6.97 0.07 -1.47
C GLY A 21 -5.65 -0.39 -2.09
N SER A 22 -4.58 -0.31 -1.29
CA SER A 22 -3.21 -0.26 -1.79
C SER A 22 -2.34 -1.47 -1.41
N PHE A 23 -2.73 -2.30 -0.44
CA PHE A 23 -1.90 -3.43 0.03
C PHE A 23 -2.75 -4.70 0.14
N PRO A 24 -3.27 -5.23 -0.99
CA PRO A 24 -4.16 -6.39 -0.99
C PRO A 24 -3.55 -7.63 -0.30
N GLU A 25 -2.22 -7.77 -0.30
CA GLU A 25 -1.49 -8.85 0.38
C GLU A 25 -1.51 -8.73 1.92
N LYS A 26 -1.86 -7.56 2.46
CA LYS A 26 -1.99 -7.29 3.90
C LYS A 26 -3.41 -6.99 4.35
N ALA A 27 -4.33 -6.73 3.42
CA ALA A 27 -5.73 -6.33 3.68
C ALA A 27 -6.50 -7.27 4.62
N HIS A 28 -6.16 -8.56 4.63
CA HIS A 28 -6.80 -9.57 5.46
C HIS A 28 -5.93 -10.12 6.60
N ASP A 29 -4.72 -9.61 6.79
CA ASP A 29 -3.85 -10.00 7.90
C ASP A 29 -4.34 -9.34 9.21
N GLN A 30 -5.28 -10.01 9.88
CA GLN A 30 -5.85 -9.52 11.13
C GLN A 30 -4.79 -9.31 12.21
N LYS A 31 -3.76 -10.16 12.25
CA LYS A 31 -2.70 -10.04 13.25
C LYS A 31 -1.90 -8.75 13.02
N PHE A 32 -1.54 -8.46 11.76
CA PHE A 32 -0.88 -7.22 11.40
C PHE A 32 -1.75 -6.01 11.73
N ILE A 33 -3.03 -6.03 11.34
CA ILE A 33 -3.97 -4.92 11.56
C ILE A 33 -4.15 -4.64 13.07
N ASP A 34 -4.40 -5.68 13.87
CA ASP A 34 -4.59 -5.58 15.31
C ASP A 34 -3.35 -5.00 15.99
N GLN A 35 -2.19 -5.54 15.67
CA GLN A 35 -0.92 -5.12 16.27
C GLN A 35 -0.56 -3.69 15.89
N ARG A 36 -0.62 -3.36 14.59
CA ARG A 36 -0.24 -2.05 14.06
C ARG A 36 -1.19 -0.94 14.55
N SER A 37 -2.50 -1.19 14.57
CA SER A 37 -3.48 -0.22 15.10
C SER A 37 -3.31 0.00 16.61
N SER A 38 -2.99 -1.06 17.38
CA SER A 38 -2.69 -0.93 18.80
C SER A 38 -1.42 -0.11 19.05
N TRP A 39 -0.37 -0.30 18.26
CA TRP A 39 0.85 0.50 18.38
C TRP A 39 0.59 1.99 18.11
N ALA A 40 -0.14 2.31 17.05
CA ALA A 40 -0.51 3.70 16.76
C ALA A 40 -1.36 4.33 17.88
N ALA A 41 -2.35 3.59 18.42
CA ALA A 41 -3.17 4.05 19.54
C ALA A 41 -2.33 4.32 20.80
N ASN A 42 -1.39 3.43 21.12
CA ASN A 42 -0.49 3.60 22.26
C ASN A 42 0.46 4.79 22.06
N ALA A 43 0.96 4.98 20.84
CA ALA A 43 1.83 6.12 20.51
C ALA A 43 1.09 7.46 20.63
N TYR A 44 -0.15 7.52 20.13
CA TYR A 44 -1.03 8.67 20.32
C TYR A 44 -1.25 8.97 21.80
N GLU A 45 -1.64 7.97 22.58
CA GLU A 45 -1.92 8.13 24.01
C GLU A 45 -0.67 8.56 24.80
N GLY A 46 0.49 7.99 24.48
CA GLY A 46 1.77 8.37 25.08
C GLY A 46 2.15 9.83 24.76
N ALA A 47 2.00 10.26 23.51
CA ALA A 47 2.23 11.63 23.10
C ALA A 47 1.25 12.61 23.78
N PHE A 48 -0.02 12.26 23.85
CA PHE A 48 -1.06 13.07 24.49
C PHE A 48 -0.79 13.25 25.99
N ARG A 49 -0.48 12.16 26.69
CA ARG A 49 -0.13 12.19 28.13
C ARG A 49 1.14 13.00 28.42
N SER A 50 2.02 13.13 27.43
CA SER A 50 3.22 13.96 27.51
C SER A 50 2.97 15.45 27.25
N GLY A 51 1.71 15.85 26.99
CA GLY A 51 1.32 17.25 26.82
C GLY A 51 1.50 17.78 25.40
N ASN A 52 1.72 16.92 24.41
CA ASN A 52 1.82 17.35 23.01
C ASN A 52 0.44 17.80 22.48
N PRO A 53 0.40 18.75 21.52
CA PRO A 53 -0.84 19.11 20.84
C PRO A 53 -1.40 17.92 20.05
N ILE A 54 -2.73 17.93 19.83
CA ILE A 54 -3.45 16.85 19.14
C ILE A 54 -2.86 16.56 17.75
N GLU A 55 -2.48 17.59 17.01
CA GLU A 55 -1.85 17.47 15.69
C GLU A 55 -0.58 16.61 15.75
N GLN A 56 0.34 16.93 16.66
CA GLN A 56 1.57 16.17 16.84
C GLN A 56 1.31 14.73 17.34
N CYS A 57 0.29 14.53 18.18
CA CYS A 57 -0.10 13.18 18.59
C CYS A 57 -0.56 12.35 17.38
N ASN A 58 -1.35 12.96 16.48
CA ASN A 58 -1.79 12.32 15.24
C ASN A 58 -0.62 12.05 14.29
N GLU A 59 0.32 12.96 14.14
CA GLU A 59 1.52 12.76 13.30
C GLU A 59 2.34 11.56 13.77
N ILE A 60 2.64 11.48 15.07
CA ILE A 60 3.38 10.36 15.67
C ILE A 60 2.62 9.04 15.46
N ALA A 61 1.31 9.03 15.70
CA ALA A 61 0.50 7.83 15.54
C ALA A 61 0.41 7.41 14.06
N ASN A 62 0.23 8.34 13.13
CA ASN A 62 0.17 8.07 11.70
C ASN A 62 1.51 7.57 11.15
N TYR A 63 2.63 8.12 11.63
CA TYR A 63 3.97 7.61 11.30
C TYR A 63 4.07 6.12 11.64
N ILE A 64 3.71 5.75 12.87
CA ILE A 64 3.69 4.34 13.30
C ILE A 64 2.68 3.53 12.49
N LEU A 65 1.50 4.07 12.19
CA LEU A 65 0.42 3.36 11.50
C LEU A 65 0.80 2.97 10.07
N PHE A 66 1.50 3.87 9.35
CA PHE A 66 1.77 3.75 7.91
C PHE A 66 3.24 3.50 7.56
N GLU A 67 4.15 3.41 8.54
CA GLU A 67 5.55 3.04 8.29
C GLU A 67 5.66 1.70 7.54
N GLY A 68 6.36 1.73 6.41
CA GLY A 68 6.52 0.61 5.48
C GLY A 68 5.29 0.35 4.60
N LEU A 69 4.33 1.27 4.57
CA LEU A 69 3.10 1.21 3.78
C LEU A 69 2.91 2.47 2.92
N HIS A 70 3.97 3.20 2.59
CA HIS A 70 3.86 4.35 1.68
C HIS A 70 4.04 3.92 0.22
N PHE A 71 5.07 3.12 -0.06
CA PHE A 71 5.27 2.56 -1.40
C PHE A 71 4.46 1.28 -1.57
N SER A 72 3.45 1.32 -2.43
CA SER A 72 2.64 0.14 -2.78
C SER A 72 3.10 -0.47 -4.11
N LYS A 73 3.45 -1.76 -4.06
CA LYS A 73 3.66 -2.58 -5.26
C LYS A 73 2.38 -2.67 -6.08
N PHE A 74 1.24 -2.89 -5.43
CA PHE A 74 -0.04 -3.02 -6.11
C PHE A 74 -0.44 -1.72 -6.82
N ASP A 75 -0.33 -0.57 -6.17
CA ASP A 75 -0.65 0.73 -6.79
C ASP A 75 0.27 1.01 -7.97
N THR A 76 1.56 0.64 -7.87
CA THR A 76 2.51 0.78 -8.98
C THR A 76 2.10 -0.10 -10.17
N VAL A 77 1.77 -1.37 -9.93
CA VAL A 77 1.28 -2.28 -10.99
C VAL A 77 -0.03 -1.76 -11.59
N PHE A 78 -0.96 -1.32 -10.74
CA PHE A 78 -2.24 -0.78 -11.18
C PHE A 78 -2.06 0.49 -12.01
N GLN A 79 -1.14 1.37 -11.63
CA GLN A 79 -0.77 2.55 -12.41
C GLN A 79 -0.20 2.17 -13.79
N VAL A 80 0.68 1.17 -13.87
CA VAL A 80 1.20 0.67 -15.15
C VAL A 80 0.05 0.13 -16.01
N VAL A 81 -0.83 -0.69 -15.45
CA VAL A 81 -1.99 -1.25 -16.16
C VAL A 81 -2.90 -0.15 -16.70
N CYS A 82 -3.24 0.84 -15.88
CA CYS A 82 -4.12 1.94 -16.28
C CYS A 82 -3.49 2.87 -17.32
N ASN A 83 -2.18 3.11 -17.28
CA ASN A 83 -1.56 4.08 -18.18
C ASN A 83 -1.14 3.47 -19.51
N GLU A 84 -0.69 2.21 -19.50
CA GLU A 84 -0.03 1.59 -20.65
C GLU A 84 -0.94 0.56 -21.36
N PHE A 85 -2.00 0.08 -20.68
CA PHE A 85 -2.81 -1.05 -21.14
C PHE A 85 -4.32 -0.81 -21.04
N ASP A 86 -4.79 0.41 -20.75
CA ASP A 86 -6.22 0.73 -20.63
C ASP A 86 -7.01 0.47 -21.92
N THR A 87 -6.41 0.67 -23.08
CA THR A 87 -7.07 0.43 -24.37
C THR A 87 -7.30 -1.05 -24.68
N LEU A 88 -6.74 -1.96 -23.87
CA LEU A 88 -6.82 -3.40 -24.10
C LEU A 88 -7.98 -4.09 -23.37
N MET A 89 -8.57 -3.45 -22.36
CA MET A 89 -9.62 -4.04 -21.52
C MET A 89 -10.61 -3.00 -21.02
N ALA A 90 -11.73 -3.42 -20.44
CA ALA A 90 -12.68 -2.47 -19.86
C ALA A 90 -12.16 -1.91 -18.52
N ASP A 91 -12.62 -0.72 -18.13
CA ASP A 91 -12.23 -0.07 -16.86
C ASP A 91 -12.43 -0.98 -15.63
N GLU A 92 -13.50 -1.78 -15.64
CA GLU A 92 -13.83 -2.73 -14.57
C GLU A 92 -12.86 -3.92 -14.47
N GLU A 93 -12.10 -4.19 -15.53
CA GLU A 93 -11.13 -5.28 -15.62
C GLU A 93 -9.71 -4.84 -15.20
N LEU A 94 -9.41 -3.54 -15.20
CA LEU A 94 -8.08 -3.00 -14.88
C LEU A 94 -7.59 -3.44 -13.50
N ARG A 95 -8.46 -3.33 -12.47
CA ARG A 95 -8.09 -3.67 -11.10
C ARG A 95 -7.93 -5.19 -10.91
N PRO A 96 -8.88 -6.04 -11.34
CA PRO A 96 -8.68 -7.49 -11.37
C PRO A 96 -7.41 -7.92 -12.12
N PHE A 97 -7.12 -7.30 -13.26
CA PHE A 97 -5.92 -7.60 -14.03
C PHE A 97 -4.64 -7.20 -13.29
N ALA A 98 -4.60 -6.02 -12.67
CA ALA A 98 -3.46 -5.60 -11.85
C ALA A 98 -3.21 -6.56 -10.66
N LEU A 99 -4.27 -7.05 -10.02
CA LEU A 99 -4.15 -8.08 -8.96
C LEU A 99 -3.54 -9.37 -9.51
N LYS A 100 -3.91 -9.78 -10.73
CA LYS A 100 -3.35 -10.93 -11.42
C LYS A 100 -1.87 -10.72 -11.80
N MET A 101 -1.50 -9.50 -12.18
CA MET A 101 -0.12 -9.13 -12.58
C MET A 101 0.83 -8.92 -11.41
N LEU A 102 0.32 -8.60 -10.22
CA LEU A 102 1.14 -8.42 -9.03
C LEU A 102 2.14 -9.59 -8.78
N PRO A 103 1.73 -10.87 -8.75
CA PRO A 103 2.67 -11.99 -8.61
C PRO A 103 3.61 -12.17 -9.80
N VAL A 104 3.18 -11.81 -11.02
CA VAL A 104 4.02 -11.85 -12.24
C VAL A 104 5.15 -10.82 -12.15
N CYS A 105 4.87 -9.68 -11.51
CA CYS A 105 5.81 -8.57 -11.34
C CYS A 105 6.76 -8.75 -10.14
N GLU A 106 6.52 -9.70 -9.25
CA GLU A 106 7.34 -9.90 -8.04
C GLU A 106 8.85 -10.14 -8.34
N PRO A 107 9.25 -10.88 -9.40
CA PRO A 107 10.66 -11.01 -9.78
C PRO A 107 11.31 -9.69 -10.25
N VAL A 108 10.53 -8.71 -10.68
CA VAL A 108 11.02 -7.36 -10.99
C VAL A 108 11.24 -6.60 -9.68
N PHE A 109 10.20 -6.53 -8.83
CA PHE A 109 10.29 -5.85 -7.53
C PHE A 109 11.44 -6.36 -6.65
N SER A 110 11.74 -7.66 -6.68
CA SER A 110 12.81 -8.24 -5.85
C SER A 110 14.23 -7.74 -6.17
N ARG A 111 14.41 -7.03 -7.28
CA ARG A 111 15.70 -6.41 -7.68
C ARG A 111 15.92 -5.04 -7.04
N TYR A 112 14.89 -4.47 -6.43
CA TYR A 112 14.90 -3.12 -5.87
C TYR A 112 14.83 -3.15 -4.35
N THR A 113 15.46 -2.16 -3.71
CA THR A 113 15.26 -1.89 -2.28
C THR A 113 14.12 -0.90 -2.14
N LEU A 114 12.89 -1.41 -1.99
CA LEU A 114 11.69 -0.58 -1.92
C LEU A 114 11.55 0.06 -0.52
N THR A 115 11.82 1.36 -0.45
CA THR A 115 11.60 2.21 0.72
C THR A 115 10.27 2.97 0.61
N ASP A 116 9.82 3.59 1.70
CA ASP A 116 8.58 4.38 1.71
C ASP A 116 8.61 5.57 0.74
N ASP A 117 9.79 6.13 0.48
CA ASP A 117 10.02 7.25 -0.45
C ASP A 117 10.47 6.80 -1.84
N PHE A 118 10.47 5.50 -2.13
CA PHE A 118 11.01 4.94 -3.38
C PHE A 118 10.39 5.57 -4.64
N ALA A 119 9.10 5.92 -4.60
CA ALA A 119 8.39 6.56 -5.72
C ALA A 119 8.96 7.94 -6.12
N TYR A 120 9.74 8.59 -5.25
CA TYR A 120 10.43 9.85 -5.53
C TYR A 120 11.90 9.66 -5.91
N GLY A 121 12.38 8.41 -5.91
CA GLY A 121 13.74 8.04 -6.25
C GLY A 121 13.96 7.92 -7.76
N TYR A 122 15.24 7.98 -8.17
CA TYR A 122 15.63 7.86 -9.58
C TYR A 122 15.40 6.45 -10.16
N GLU A 123 15.25 5.42 -9.31
CA GLU A 123 15.01 4.03 -9.74
C GLU A 123 13.55 3.76 -10.07
N PHE A 124 12.61 4.66 -9.71
CA PHE A 124 11.20 4.46 -9.95
C PHE A 124 10.87 4.37 -11.44
N ASP A 125 11.43 5.23 -12.28
CA ASP A 125 11.21 5.21 -13.73
C ASP A 125 11.71 3.90 -14.37
N LEU A 126 12.82 3.36 -13.84
CA LEU A 126 13.36 2.08 -14.29
C LEU A 126 12.45 0.93 -13.87
N LEU A 127 12.01 0.90 -12.61
CA LEU A 127 11.04 -0.07 -12.12
C LEU A 127 9.77 -0.04 -12.96
N TYR A 128 9.21 1.16 -13.21
CA TYR A 128 8.03 1.35 -14.03
C TYR A 128 8.20 0.73 -15.42
N THR A 129 9.33 1.04 -16.09
CA THR A 129 9.65 0.49 -17.42
C THR A 129 9.76 -1.03 -17.42
N GLU A 130 10.43 -1.61 -16.42
CA GLU A 130 10.57 -3.06 -16.30
C GLU A 130 9.22 -3.76 -16.02
N LEU A 131 8.34 -3.15 -15.23
CA LEU A 131 6.99 -3.64 -14.98
C LEU A 131 6.15 -3.63 -16.26
N THR A 132 6.19 -2.54 -17.03
CA THR A 132 5.50 -2.44 -18.32
C THR A 132 5.97 -3.55 -19.27
N GLY A 133 7.28 -3.77 -19.38
CA GLY A 133 7.84 -4.85 -20.20
C GLY A 133 7.41 -6.24 -19.73
N ALA A 134 7.43 -6.50 -18.42
CA ALA A 134 7.03 -7.79 -17.85
C ALA A 134 5.55 -8.10 -18.12
N ILE A 135 4.66 -7.11 -17.97
CA ILE A 135 3.23 -7.26 -18.25
C ILE A 135 2.99 -7.47 -19.74
N ALA A 136 3.66 -6.72 -20.62
CA ALA A 136 3.54 -6.89 -22.07
C ALA A 136 3.92 -8.31 -22.52
N ILE A 137 5.05 -8.84 -22.03
CA ILE A 137 5.49 -10.22 -22.31
C ILE A 137 4.44 -11.22 -21.81
N TRP A 138 3.92 -11.02 -20.60
CA TRP A 138 2.91 -11.93 -20.05
C TRP A 138 1.63 -11.94 -20.91
N ILE A 139 1.18 -10.78 -21.39
CA ILE A 139 0.02 -10.65 -22.30
C ILE A 139 0.29 -11.36 -23.63
N GLU A 140 1.48 -11.21 -24.22
CA GLU A 140 1.83 -11.90 -25.47
C GLU A 140 1.78 -13.43 -25.33
N GLU A 141 2.20 -13.95 -24.18
CA GLU A 141 2.25 -15.39 -23.92
C GLU A 141 0.90 -16.00 -23.52
N ASN A 142 0.03 -15.24 -22.82
CA ASN A 142 -1.18 -15.77 -22.18
C ASN A 142 -2.49 -15.15 -22.70
N GLY A 143 -2.42 -14.00 -23.37
CA GLY A 143 -3.57 -13.18 -23.71
C GLY A 143 -4.22 -12.49 -22.50
N LEU A 144 -5.30 -11.77 -22.77
CA LEU A 144 -6.15 -11.10 -21.77
C LEU A 144 -7.28 -12.05 -21.37
N GLN A 145 -6.97 -13.01 -20.50
CA GLN A 145 -7.97 -13.92 -19.90
C GLN A 145 -8.12 -13.65 -18.41
#